data_AF-E6UEM3-F1
#
_entry.id   AF-E6UEM3-F1
#
_cell.length_a   1.000
_cell.length_b   1.000
_cell.length_c   1.000
_cell.angle_alpha   90.00
_cell.angle_beta   90.00
_cell.angle_gamma   90.00
#
_symmetry.space_group_name_H-M   'P 1'
#
loop_
_entity.id
_entity.type
_entity.pdbx_description
1 polymer ?
#
loop_
_entity_poly.entity_id
_entity_poly.type
_entity_poly.pdbx_seq_one_letter_code
_entity_poly.pdbx_strand_id
1 'polypeptide(L)'
;MVYKDRDISPEARKFYRMLKARPAQFLGCECITFLRTYMDGMVTADRLFNGTKNIIIPYGFTDFVEWYYGDNTCQDCFECVLKAEVDEKKALDKWFSLLDEYLTALGYDPIEMIQQ
;
A
#
# COMPACT_ATOMS: atom_id res chain seq x y z
N MET A 1 24.17 -4.35 6.66
CA MET A 1 23.02 -3.45 6.85
C MET A 1 21.79 -4.33 6.95
N VAL A 2 21.14 -4.36 8.11
CA VAL A 2 20.08 -5.33 8.41
C VAL A 2 18.75 -4.56 8.43
N TYR A 3 17.85 -5.01 7.56
CA TYR A 3 16.48 -4.58 7.22
C TYR A 3 16.32 -3.34 6.35
N LYS A 4 15.51 -3.48 5.28
CA LYS A 4 14.55 -2.48 4.77
C LYS A 4 13.41 -3.08 3.92
N ASP A 5 13.25 -4.40 3.84
CA ASP A 5 12.09 -5.03 3.18
C ASP A 5 10.74 -4.62 3.79
N ARG A 6 10.74 -4.18 5.05
CA ARG A 6 9.56 -3.66 5.78
C ARG A 6 9.29 -2.16 5.58
N ASP A 7 10.15 -1.43 4.90
CA ASP A 7 9.89 -0.06 4.44
C ASP A 7 9.53 -0.11 2.95
N ILE A 8 8.94 0.94 2.42
CA ILE A 8 8.78 1.11 0.97
C ILE A 8 9.95 1.91 0.39
N SER A 9 10.28 1.65 -0.87
CA SER A 9 11.34 2.40 -1.55
C SER A 9 10.98 3.89 -1.68
N PRO A 10 11.96 4.81 -1.71
CA PRO A 10 11.72 6.24 -1.90
C PRO A 10 10.85 6.58 -3.12
N GLU A 11 11.05 5.84 -4.22
CA GLU A 11 10.29 5.96 -5.46
C GLU A 11 8.82 5.56 -5.27
N ALA A 12 8.59 4.43 -4.60
CA ALA A 12 7.24 3.96 -4.25
C ALA A 12 6.55 4.95 -3.31
N ARG A 13 7.26 5.49 -2.32
CA ARG A 13 6.76 6.51 -1.39
C ARG A 13 6.34 7.79 -2.10
N LYS A 14 7.17 8.29 -3.01
CA LYS A 14 6.85 9.45 -3.83
C LYS A 14 5.61 9.19 -4.68
N PHE A 15 5.51 8.00 -5.26
CA PHE A 15 4.35 7.59 -6.04
C PHE A 15 3.07 7.53 -5.18
N TYR A 16 3.11 6.85 -4.03
CA TYR A 16 1.96 6.77 -3.12
C TYR A 16 1.49 8.14 -2.65
N ARG A 17 2.39 9.09 -2.39
CA ARG A 17 2.02 10.48 -2.07
C ARG A 17 1.20 11.13 -3.19
N MET A 18 1.63 10.97 -4.44
CA MET A 18 0.90 11.49 -5.59
C MET A 18 -0.44 10.77 -5.78
N LEU A 19 -0.46 9.43 -5.63
CA LEU A 19 -1.67 8.62 -5.77
C LEU A 19 -2.68 8.98 -4.69
N LYS A 20 -2.29 9.01 -3.41
CA LYS A 20 -3.16 9.35 -2.27
C LYS A 20 -3.76 10.76 -2.42
N ALA A 21 -3.00 11.71 -2.99
CA ALA A 21 -3.48 13.07 -3.22
C ALA A 21 -4.54 13.17 -4.34
N ARG A 22 -4.45 12.31 -5.36
CA ARG A 22 -5.32 12.36 -6.55
C ARG A 22 -5.64 10.95 -7.10
N PRO A 23 -6.31 10.08 -6.33
CA PRO A 23 -6.44 8.66 -6.69
C PRO A 23 -7.10 8.47 -8.06
N ALA A 24 -8.17 9.21 -8.35
CA ALA A 24 -8.87 9.12 -9.64
C ALA A 24 -7.99 9.53 -10.85
N GLN A 25 -6.97 10.36 -10.67
CA GLN A 25 -6.05 10.73 -11.77
C GLN A 25 -5.15 9.56 -12.18
N PHE A 26 -4.79 8.69 -11.24
CA PHE A 26 -3.90 7.54 -11.47
C PHE A 26 -4.66 6.25 -11.76
N LEU A 27 -5.77 6.04 -11.04
CA LEU A 27 -6.55 4.81 -11.08
C LEU A 27 -7.79 4.92 -12.01
N GLY A 28 -8.19 6.13 -12.41
CA GLY A 28 -9.44 6.38 -13.13
C GLY A 28 -10.69 6.42 -12.23
N CYS A 29 -10.56 5.99 -10.97
CA CYS A 29 -11.60 6.01 -9.94
C CYS A 29 -10.98 5.96 -8.52
N GLU A 30 -11.78 6.18 -7.48
CA GLU A 30 -11.36 6.05 -6.08
C GLU A 30 -11.74 4.65 -5.56
N CYS A 31 -10.96 3.64 -5.94
CA CYS A 31 -11.32 2.22 -5.77
C CYS A 31 -10.11 1.37 -5.36
N ILE A 32 -10.22 0.62 -4.25
CA ILE A 32 -9.14 -0.25 -3.77
C ILE A 32 -8.86 -1.42 -4.72
N THR A 33 -9.88 -1.94 -5.41
CA THR A 33 -9.69 -3.01 -6.42
C THR A 33 -8.79 -2.55 -7.57
N PHE A 34 -8.92 -1.29 -7.99
CA PHE A 34 -8.03 -0.71 -9.01
C PHE A 34 -6.64 -0.41 -8.45
N LEU A 35 -6.53 -0.02 -7.18
CA LEU A 35 -5.24 0.09 -6.50
C LEU A 35 -4.50 -1.26 -6.50
N ARG A 36 -5.16 -2.36 -6.10
CA ARG A 36 -4.57 -3.71 -6.11
C ARG A 36 -3.99 -4.06 -7.47
N THR A 37 -4.82 -3.96 -8.52
CA THR A 37 -4.39 -4.23 -9.91
C THR A 37 -3.20 -3.37 -10.32
N TYR A 38 -3.21 -2.08 -9.96
CA TYR A 38 -2.11 -1.17 -10.26
C TYR A 38 -0.81 -1.58 -9.56
N MET A 39 -0.89 -1.92 -8.26
CA MET A 39 0.27 -2.36 -7.47
C MET A 39 0.85 -3.68 -8.01
N ASP A 40 0.01 -4.64 -8.40
CA ASP A 40 0.45 -5.87 -9.05
C ASP A 40 1.22 -5.60 -10.35
N GLY A 41 0.73 -4.63 -11.14
CA GLY A 41 1.40 -4.15 -12.34
C GLY A 41 2.76 -3.51 -12.04
N MET A 42 2.84 -2.68 -10.99
CA MET A 42 4.11 -2.07 -10.55
C MET A 42 5.11 -3.14 -10.09
N VAL A 43 4.68 -4.12 -9.29
CA VAL A 43 5.55 -5.20 -8.80
C VAL A 43 6.07 -6.04 -9.96
N THR A 44 5.19 -6.35 -10.91
CA THR A 44 5.56 -7.08 -12.13
C THR A 44 6.57 -6.29 -12.96
N ALA A 45 6.33 -5.00 -13.18
CA ALA A 45 7.25 -4.15 -13.92
C ALA A 45 8.61 -4.02 -13.23
N ASP A 46 8.65 -3.85 -11.91
CA ASP A 46 9.90 -3.76 -11.17
C ASP A 46 10.71 -5.05 -11.27
N ARG A 47 10.04 -6.20 -11.19
CA ARG A 47 10.67 -7.50 -11.38
C ARG A 47 11.26 -7.65 -12.79
N LEU A 48 10.54 -7.22 -13.82
CA LEU A 48 10.97 -7.35 -15.22
C LEU A 48 12.10 -6.41 -15.60
N PHE A 49 12.06 -5.16 -15.13
CA PHE A 49 12.95 -4.10 -15.63
C PHE A 49 14.03 -3.67 -14.64
N ASN A 50 13.80 -3.85 -13.33
CA ASN A 50 14.71 -3.38 -12.29
C ASN A 50 15.32 -4.51 -11.45
N GLY A 51 14.80 -5.74 -11.57
CA GLY A 51 15.28 -6.89 -10.79
C GLY A 51 14.95 -6.77 -9.31
N THR A 52 13.71 -6.42 -8.97
CA THR A 52 13.18 -6.32 -7.59
C THR A 52 13.97 -5.34 -6.70
N LYS A 53 14.40 -4.22 -7.27
CA LYS A 53 15.13 -3.17 -6.54
C LYS A 53 14.20 -2.29 -5.72
N ASN A 54 12.92 -2.20 -6.10
CA ASN A 54 11.96 -1.36 -5.42
C ASN A 54 11.01 -2.18 -4.56
N ILE A 55 10.86 -1.77 -3.31
CA ILE A 55 9.85 -2.32 -2.41
C ILE A 55 8.60 -1.47 -2.58
N ILE A 56 7.63 -2.02 -3.29
CA ILE A 56 6.36 -1.35 -3.60
C ILE A 56 5.37 -1.59 -2.48
N ILE A 57 5.13 -2.86 -2.13
CA ILE A 57 4.38 -3.26 -0.94
C ILE A 57 5.40 -3.75 0.09
N PRO A 58 5.42 -3.18 1.31
CA PRO A 58 6.40 -3.57 2.30
C PRO A 58 6.11 -4.98 2.83
N TYR A 59 7.17 -5.76 3.05
CA TYR A 59 7.09 -7.09 3.63
C TYR A 59 6.46 -7.02 5.03
N GLY A 60 5.57 -7.96 5.34
CA GLY A 60 4.84 -8.02 6.61
C GLY A 60 3.61 -7.11 6.70
N PHE A 61 3.32 -6.31 5.67
CA PHE A 61 2.15 -5.43 5.70
C PHE A 61 0.82 -6.19 5.61
N THR A 62 0.75 -7.24 4.78
CA THR A 62 -0.43 -8.14 4.76
C THR A 62 -0.69 -8.74 6.14
N ASP A 63 0.33 -9.32 6.76
CA ASP A 63 0.22 -9.92 8.11
C ASP A 63 -0.25 -8.89 9.15
N PHE A 64 0.23 -7.65 9.06
CA PHE A 64 -0.22 -6.56 9.92
C PHE A 64 -1.71 -6.24 9.72
N VAL A 65 -2.18 -6.17 8.47
CA VAL A 65 -3.59 -5.91 8.16
C VAL A 65 -4.49 -7.06 8.61
N GLU A 66 -4.07 -8.31 8.40
CA GLU A 66 -4.77 -9.50 8.88
C GLU A 66 -4.88 -9.49 10.41
N TRP A 67 -3.78 -9.19 11.11
CA TRP A 67 -3.78 -9.01 12.57
C TRP A 67 -4.71 -7.88 13.01
N TYR A 68 -4.70 -6.73 12.32
CA TYR A 68 -5.52 -5.57 12.64
C TYR A 68 -7.02 -5.92 12.62
N TYR A 69 -7.46 -6.69 11.62
CA TYR A 69 -8.86 -7.12 11.51
C TYR A 69 -9.18 -8.43 12.25
N GLY A 70 -8.16 -9.16 12.73
CA GLY A 70 -8.34 -10.50 13.29
C GLY A 70 -8.82 -11.52 12.26
N ASP A 71 -8.46 -11.34 10.98
CA ASP A 71 -8.86 -12.18 9.86
C ASP A 71 -7.66 -12.52 8.99
N ASN A 72 -7.27 -13.79 8.98
CA ASN A 72 -6.14 -14.33 8.21
C ASN A 72 -6.60 -15.21 7.03
N THR A 73 -7.85 -15.04 6.59
CA THR A 73 -8.43 -15.80 5.47
C THR A 73 -8.31 -15.09 4.13
N CYS A 74 -7.85 -13.84 4.13
CA CYS A 74 -7.65 -13.04 2.93
C CYS A 74 -6.42 -13.49 2.14
N GLN A 75 -6.40 -13.23 0.84
CA GLN A 75 -5.22 -13.48 0.03
C GLN A 75 -4.15 -12.40 0.19
N ASP A 76 -4.57 -11.15 0.44
CA ASP A 76 -3.69 -10.01 0.64
C ASP A 76 -4.36 -8.88 1.43
N CYS A 77 -3.56 -7.85 1.76
CA CYS A 77 -4.03 -6.66 2.47
C CYS A 77 -5.17 -5.92 1.75
N PHE A 78 -5.26 -5.97 0.42
CA PHE A 78 -6.33 -5.27 -0.31
C PHE A 78 -7.66 -5.98 -0.13
N GLU A 79 -7.68 -7.31 -0.29
CA GLU A 79 -8.87 -8.13 -0.06
C GLU A 79 -9.35 -7.99 1.39
N CYS A 80 -8.44 -8.04 2.36
CA CYS A 80 -8.79 -7.88 3.76
C CYS A 80 -9.46 -6.54 4.06
N VAL A 81 -8.90 -5.44 3.55
CA VAL A 81 -9.50 -4.11 3.74
C VAL A 81 -10.85 -4.01 3.03
N LEU A 82 -10.99 -4.50 1.80
CA LEU A 82 -12.26 -4.45 1.07
C LEU A 82 -13.36 -5.30 1.71
N LYS A 83 -13.00 -6.47 2.26
CA LYS A 83 -13.92 -7.35 2.99
C LYS A 83 -14.47 -6.68 4.24
N ALA A 84 -13.65 -5.92 4.96
CA ALA A 84 -14.04 -5.18 6.16
C ALA A 84 -14.80 -3.88 5.83
N GLU A 85 -14.30 -3.12 4.86
CA GLU A 85 -14.81 -1.81 4.43
C GLU A 85 -15.50 -1.94 3.08
N VAL A 86 -16.67 -2.62 3.03
CA VAL A 86 -17.43 -2.99 1.81
C VAL A 86 -17.54 -1.89 0.72
N ASP A 87 -17.40 -0.62 1.10
CA ASP A 87 -17.31 0.52 0.20
C ASP A 87 -15.88 0.71 -0.35
N GLU A 88 -15.73 0.58 -1.67
CA GLU A 88 -14.45 0.67 -2.40
C GLU A 88 -13.61 1.93 -2.10
N LYS A 89 -14.26 3.08 -1.92
CA LYS A 89 -13.56 4.34 -1.63
C LYS A 89 -13.10 4.38 -0.18
N LYS A 90 -13.96 3.99 0.77
CA LYS A 90 -13.58 3.90 2.18
C LYS A 90 -12.47 2.86 2.39
N ALA A 91 -12.54 1.73 1.68
CA ALA A 91 -11.48 0.74 1.69
C ALA A 91 -10.16 1.32 1.19
N LEU A 92 -10.18 2.10 0.11
CA LEU A 92 -8.97 2.77 -0.41
C LEU A 92 -8.36 3.70 0.64
N ASP A 93 -9.17 4.56 1.26
CA ASP A 93 -8.72 5.49 2.31
C ASP A 93 -8.17 4.73 3.53
N LYS A 94 -8.88 3.66 3.94
CA LYS A 94 -8.49 2.82 5.07
C LYS A 94 -7.18 2.08 4.82
N TRP A 95 -6.96 1.58 3.60
CA TRP A 95 -5.72 0.91 3.23
C TRP A 95 -4.52 1.85 3.38
N PHE A 96 -4.64 3.10 2.91
CA PHE A 96 -3.60 4.10 3.11
C PHE A 96 -3.37 4.44 4.57
N SER A 97 -4.43 4.55 5.36
CA SER A 97 -4.32 4.77 6.81
C SER A 97 -3.57 3.64 7.51
N LEU A 98 -3.84 2.38 7.15
CA LEU A 98 -3.15 1.22 7.72
C LEU A 98 -1.68 1.17 7.29
N LEU A 99 -1.36 1.57 6.05
CA LEU A 99 0.01 1.67 5.59
C LEU A 99 0.78 2.74 6.38
N ASP A 100 0.16 3.90 6.62
CA ASP A 100 0.75 4.97 7.46
C ASP A 100 1.00 4.48 8.89
N GLU A 101 0.05 3.77 9.48
CA GLU A 101 0.16 3.18 10.82
C GLU A 101 1.29 2.15 10.88
N TYR A 102 1.35 1.23 9.91
CA TYR A 102 2.39 0.21 9.80
C TYR A 102 3.79 0.81 9.71
N LEU A 103 3.98 1.78 8.81
CA LEU A 103 5.26 2.44 8.61
C LEU A 103 5.69 3.21 9.86
N THR A 104 4.77 3.96 10.46
CA THR A 104 5.04 4.76 11.66
C THR A 104 5.37 3.88 12.87
N ALA A 105 4.65 2.76 13.06
CA ALA A 105 4.90 1.82 14.14
C ALA A 105 6.30 1.19 14.07
N LEU A 106 6.86 1.07 12.87
CA LEU A 106 8.22 0.59 12.63
C LEU A 106 9.28 1.71 12.64
N GLY A 107 8.88 2.96 12.88
CA GLY A 107 9.77 4.13 12.90
C GLY A 107 10.16 4.66 11.52
N TYR A 108 9.42 4.31 10.47
CA TYR A 108 9.59 4.86 9.13
C TYR A 108 8.69 6.09 8.91
N ASP A 109 9.01 6.88 7.90
CA ASP A 109 8.15 7.98 7.48
C ASP A 109 6.78 7.44 7.03
N PRO A 110 5.68 8.18 7.26
CA PRO A 110 4.40 7.88 6.64
C PRO A 110 4.34 8.35 5.16
N ILE A 111 3.28 7.94 4.48
CA ILE A 111 2.83 8.41 3.18
C ILE A 111 2.18 9.79 3.29
N GLU A 112 1.67 10.20 4.45
CA GLU A 112 1.01 11.51 4.66
C GLU A 112 1.68 12.66 3.90
N MET A 113 0.84 13.53 3.34
CA MET A 113 1.34 14.69 2.60
C MET A 113 2.10 15.60 3.56
N ILE A 114 3.33 15.94 3.21
CA ILE A 114 3.97 17.14 3.76
C ILE A 114 3.03 18.28 3.37
N GLN A 115 2.36 18.88 4.34
CA GLN A 115 1.66 20.15 4.14
C GLN A 115 2.70 21.15 3.62
N GLN A 116 2.56 21.56 2.36
CA GLN A 116 3.29 22.71 1.82
C GLN A 116 2.53 23.98 2.18
#